data_AF-A0A976LBF1-F1
#
_entry.id   AF-A0A976LBF1-F1
#
_cell.length_a   1.000
_cell.length_b   1.000
_cell.length_c   1.000
_cell.angle_alpha   90.00
_cell.angle_beta   90.00
_cell.angle_gamma   90.00
#
_symmetry.space_group_name_H-M   'P 1'
#
loop_
_entity.id
_entity.type
_entity.pdbx_description
1 polymer ?
#
loop_
_entity_poly.entity_id
_entity_poly.type
_entity_poly.pdbx_seq_one_letter_code
_entity_poly.pdbx_strand_id
1 'polypeptide(L)'
;MSKKMMLRNTMSPTSIVSIGVHPLLSHKRRTISAALEQRLLCMTDARFRLKSFSKAWLLVLVLFEILLCARGGACMLAAEEKPEDLEGIGGRWFVRKTADKAVYFLLDGERYVDLFSYHMRDSNRDAIDEVRISHDQHSLIIRSQGYPNHPTADFPNSGNPNTIRIHDFTFYLPLLPRKAEHITRLPMGPIGTAINGVVFFNPFEQGGMNALEGYSEVWLDSCCGHPEMRGVYHYHKYPTCVKSPFPDDSNQHSPVIGFAFDGFPVHGPYEAKGRRAIDIESDLALDACNGHEDRERGYHYHATPGKFPYIIGGYAGVPDMRNNRGMTRMGYGPIRDNAEGASQLIAVISRIEPVTLKRNSRQLVTIHLDPEKAKRGVLPAGKPSWVQIGPCEASEIERSGNIVKATIDVPSDASIDVPLDCHIEFTGQSIARPEVFKKNNACRVVE
;
A
#
# COMPACT_ATOMS: atom_id res chain seq x y z
N MET A 1 0.21 -7.94 -76.69
CA MET A 1 1.37 -7.03 -76.48
C MET A 1 2.34 -7.71 -75.51
N SER A 2 3.61 -7.90 -75.96
CA SER A 2 4.84 -8.48 -75.34
C SER A 2 4.73 -9.73 -74.43
N LYS A 3 5.02 -10.96 -74.91
CA LYS A 3 6.34 -11.68 -75.08
C LYS A 3 7.07 -11.90 -73.73
N LYS A 4 7.19 -13.10 -73.11
CA LYS A 4 7.63 -14.49 -73.47
C LYS A 4 9.15 -14.69 -73.57
N MET A 5 9.78 -15.40 -72.60
CA MET A 5 10.99 -16.28 -72.68
C MET A 5 11.33 -16.79 -71.26
N MET A 6 11.37 -18.07 -70.87
CA MET A 6 12.10 -19.30 -71.26
C MET A 6 13.61 -19.37 -70.91
N LEU A 7 13.95 -20.40 -70.09
CA LEU A 7 15.18 -21.26 -70.08
C LEU A 7 16.49 -20.59 -69.56
N ARG A 8 17.45 -21.20 -68.82
CA ARG A 8 17.99 -22.58 -68.55
C ARG A 8 18.85 -22.49 -67.25
N ASN A 9 18.83 -23.47 -66.32
CA ASN A 9 19.79 -24.59 -66.14
C ASN A 9 21.31 -24.31 -66.32
N THR A 10 22.13 -24.53 -65.28
CA THR A 10 23.34 -25.41 -65.30
C THR A 10 23.98 -25.71 -63.91
N MET A 11 24.10 -27.02 -63.61
CA MET A 11 25.24 -27.77 -63.01
C MET A 11 25.72 -27.58 -61.54
N SER A 12 25.24 -28.46 -60.64
CA SER A 12 25.90 -29.60 -59.90
C SER A 12 27.41 -29.57 -59.47
N PRO A 13 27.93 -30.53 -58.65
CA PRO A 13 27.55 -31.04 -57.31
C PRO A 13 28.81 -31.33 -56.41
N THR A 14 28.66 -32.20 -55.36
CA THR A 14 29.69 -33.03 -54.65
C THR A 14 30.66 -32.32 -53.66
N SER A 15 31.10 -32.84 -52.50
CA SER A 15 30.94 -34.04 -51.64
C SER A 15 31.60 -33.72 -50.27
N ILE A 16 30.98 -33.97 -49.10
CA ILE A 16 31.20 -35.05 -48.09
C ILE A 16 32.67 -35.47 -47.80
N VAL A 17 32.93 -35.79 -46.50
CA VAL A 17 33.94 -36.70 -45.88
C VAL A 17 35.14 -35.94 -45.26
N SER A 18 35.67 -36.14 -44.03
CA SER A 18 35.58 -37.16 -42.96
C SER A 18 36.23 -36.67 -41.63
N ILE A 19 35.71 -37.14 -40.49
CA ILE A 19 36.35 -37.89 -39.35
C ILE A 19 37.88 -37.66 -39.13
N GLY A 20 38.44 -37.47 -37.92
CA GLY A 20 37.95 -37.50 -36.54
C GLY A 20 39.10 -37.45 -35.49
N VAL A 21 38.79 -37.93 -34.28
CA VAL A 21 39.66 -38.41 -33.17
C VAL A 21 40.25 -37.40 -32.14
N HIS A 22 39.72 -37.51 -30.90
CA HIS A 22 40.24 -37.37 -29.50
C HIS A 22 41.77 -37.27 -29.22
N PRO A 23 42.28 -37.04 -27.95
CA PRO A 23 41.68 -36.60 -26.66
C PRO A 23 42.55 -35.65 -25.76
N LEU A 24 41.96 -35.23 -24.61
CA LEU A 24 42.53 -35.08 -23.24
C LEU A 24 43.67 -34.06 -22.87
N LEU A 25 43.42 -33.41 -21.71
CA LEU A 25 44.35 -32.87 -20.68
C LEU A 25 45.00 -31.48 -20.89
N SER A 26 44.55 -30.46 -20.15
CA SER A 26 45.14 -30.09 -18.85
C SER A 26 44.83 -28.65 -18.39
N HIS A 27 44.57 -28.55 -17.07
CA HIS A 27 44.86 -27.43 -16.17
C HIS A 27 44.08 -26.09 -16.16
N LYS A 28 43.23 -26.03 -15.12
CA LYS A 28 43.17 -25.01 -14.03
C LYS A 28 42.59 -23.62 -14.31
N ARG A 29 41.31 -23.51 -13.95
CA ARG A 29 40.64 -22.46 -13.14
C ARG A 29 41.07 -20.99 -13.37
N ARG A 30 40.24 -20.27 -14.14
CA ARG A 30 39.98 -18.83 -13.98
C ARG A 30 38.46 -18.65 -13.90
N THR A 31 37.95 -18.22 -12.75
CA THR A 31 36.76 -17.35 -12.59
C THR A 31 36.38 -17.22 -11.11
N ILE A 32 36.99 -16.27 -10.40
CA ILE A 32 36.31 -15.46 -9.37
C ILE A 32 37.05 -14.11 -9.38
N SER A 33 36.45 -13.08 -9.98
CA SER A 33 36.62 -11.66 -9.59
C SER A 33 36.00 -10.77 -10.66
N ALA A 34 34.68 -10.59 -10.60
CA ALA A 34 33.97 -9.51 -11.29
C ALA A 34 32.79 -8.98 -10.47
N ALA A 35 32.80 -9.19 -9.14
CA ALA A 35 31.72 -8.77 -8.24
C ALA A 35 32.22 -7.98 -7.01
N LEU A 36 33.49 -7.53 -7.00
CA LEU A 36 34.09 -6.86 -5.84
C LEU A 36 34.62 -5.44 -6.10
N GLU A 37 34.36 -4.86 -7.28
CA GLU A 37 34.90 -3.53 -7.65
C GLU A 37 33.88 -2.38 -7.70
N GLN A 38 32.63 -2.58 -7.23
CA GLN A 38 31.62 -1.52 -7.21
C GLN A 38 31.08 -1.15 -5.82
N ARG A 39 31.84 -1.43 -4.75
CA ARG A 39 31.49 -1.00 -3.37
C ARG A 39 32.58 -0.20 -2.65
N LEU A 40 33.43 0.50 -3.39
CA LEU A 40 34.43 1.42 -2.83
C LEU A 40 34.40 2.78 -3.55
N LEU A 41 33.27 3.48 -3.51
CA LEU A 41 33.16 4.88 -3.93
C LEU A 41 31.98 5.55 -3.20
N CYS A 42 31.99 5.52 -1.88
CA CYS A 42 31.31 6.53 -1.07
C CYS A 42 31.91 6.47 0.33
N MET A 43 32.18 7.63 0.94
CA MET A 43 32.85 7.82 2.23
C MET A 43 34.39 7.87 2.19
N THR A 44 34.94 8.96 1.63
CA THR A 44 36.15 9.57 2.20
C THR A 44 36.04 11.09 2.05
N ASP A 45 35.49 11.75 3.06
CA ASP A 45 35.85 13.14 3.35
C ASP A 45 36.23 13.23 4.83
N ALA A 46 37.46 12.84 5.13
CA ALA A 46 38.10 13.10 6.41
C ALA A 46 39.62 13.13 6.18
N ARG A 47 40.17 14.33 6.19
CA ARG A 47 41.62 14.57 6.13
C ARG A 47 42.28 13.91 7.34
N PHE A 48 43.03 12.84 7.13
CA PHE A 48 44.06 12.42 8.08
C PHE A 48 45.30 11.91 7.33
N ARG A 49 46.37 12.71 7.37
CA ARG A 49 47.71 12.29 6.96
C ARG A 49 48.25 11.33 8.01
N LEU A 50 48.55 10.09 7.65
CA LEU A 50 49.49 9.24 8.39
C LEU A 50 50.18 8.25 7.45
N LYS A 51 51.50 8.17 7.59
CA LYS A 51 52.46 7.43 6.76
C LYS A 51 52.40 5.93 7.08
N SER A 52 52.56 5.10 6.04
CA SER A 52 53.12 3.73 6.06
C SER A 52 52.68 2.78 7.19
N PHE A 53 51.66 1.97 6.93
CA PHE A 53 51.37 0.75 7.72
C PHE A 53 51.90 -0.50 7.01
N SER A 54 52.60 -1.36 7.74
CA SER A 54 53.17 -2.60 7.22
C SER A 54 52.10 -3.67 6.99
N LYS A 55 52.32 -4.55 5.99
CA LYS A 55 51.41 -5.64 5.57
C LYS A 55 50.98 -6.60 6.70
N ALA A 56 51.62 -6.56 7.86
CA ALA A 56 51.28 -7.40 9.01
C ALA A 56 49.95 -7.02 9.70
N TRP A 57 49.55 -5.74 9.66
CA TRP A 57 48.29 -5.28 10.28
C TRP A 57 47.04 -5.59 9.46
N LEU A 58 47.19 -5.70 8.13
CA LEU A 58 46.09 -6.07 7.24
C LEU A 58 45.64 -7.53 7.46
N LEU A 59 46.58 -8.42 7.80
CA LEU A 59 46.30 -9.82 8.13
C LEU A 59 45.55 -9.98 9.45
N VAL A 60 45.80 -9.12 10.44
CA VAL A 60 45.09 -9.14 11.72
C VAL A 60 43.64 -8.66 11.56
N LEU A 61 43.40 -7.63 10.73
CA LEU A 61 42.05 -7.15 10.41
C LEU A 61 41.23 -8.18 9.61
N VAL A 62 41.85 -8.86 8.64
CA VAL A 62 41.18 -9.91 7.86
C VAL A 62 40.89 -11.15 8.73
N LEU A 63 41.78 -11.51 9.66
CA LEU A 63 41.51 -12.58 10.63
C LEU A 63 40.42 -12.22 11.65
N PHE A 64 40.28 -10.94 12.01
CA PHE A 64 39.22 -10.46 12.91
C PHE A 64 37.84 -10.52 12.22
N GLU A 65 37.75 -10.16 10.93
CA GLU A 65 36.50 -10.28 10.16
C GLU A 65 36.10 -11.73 9.85
N ILE A 66 37.07 -12.62 9.60
CA ILE A 66 36.79 -14.05 9.40
C ILE A 66 36.30 -14.70 10.70
N LEU A 67 36.79 -14.26 11.88
CA LEU A 67 36.28 -14.73 13.17
C LEU A 67 34.85 -14.24 13.48
N LEU A 68 34.47 -13.05 12.99
CA LEU A 68 33.11 -12.51 13.08
C LEU A 68 32.14 -13.25 12.15
N CYS A 69 32.59 -13.74 10.99
CA CYS A 69 31.75 -14.57 10.10
C CYS A 69 31.63 -16.05 10.55
N ALA A 70 32.57 -16.57 11.36
CA ALA A 70 32.59 -17.99 11.74
C ALA A 70 31.74 -18.34 12.99
N ARG A 71 31.26 -17.33 13.72
CA ARG A 71 30.17 -17.50 14.70
C ARG A 71 28.92 -16.96 14.05
N GLY A 72 27.93 -17.81 13.76
CA GLY A 72 26.66 -17.45 13.14
C GLY A 72 25.81 -16.49 13.97
N GLY A 73 26.32 -15.29 14.22
CA GLY A 73 25.59 -14.16 14.75
C GLY A 73 24.74 -13.61 13.64
N ALA A 74 23.42 -13.68 13.81
CA ALA A 74 22.52 -12.77 13.15
C ALA A 74 23.11 -11.36 13.25
N CYS A 75 23.16 -10.65 12.13
CA CYS A 75 23.37 -9.21 12.15
C CYS A 75 22.15 -8.63 12.88
N MET A 76 22.20 -8.58 14.22
CA MET A 76 21.28 -7.77 15.00
C MET A 76 21.60 -6.35 14.58
N LEU A 77 20.73 -5.78 13.73
CA LEU A 77 20.67 -4.33 13.63
C LEU A 77 20.45 -3.85 15.06
N ALA A 78 21.34 -2.99 15.56
CA ALA A 78 21.16 -2.43 16.88
C ALA A 78 19.90 -1.57 16.84
N ALA A 79 19.00 -1.77 17.80
CA ALA A 79 17.81 -0.94 17.95
C ALA A 79 18.19 0.54 17.94
N GLU A 80 17.37 1.37 17.29
CA GLU A 80 17.63 2.81 17.23
C GLU A 80 17.64 3.36 18.67
N GLU A 81 18.74 4.04 19.05
CA GLU A 81 18.79 4.69 20.36
C GLU A 81 17.68 5.75 20.44
N LYS A 82 16.90 5.72 21.52
CA LYS A 82 15.82 6.69 21.73
C LYS A 82 16.40 8.10 21.67
N PRO A 83 15.92 8.98 20.78
CA PRO A 83 16.35 10.37 20.79
C PRO A 83 16.12 11.01 22.17
N GLU A 84 17.10 11.79 22.64
CA GLU A 84 17.09 12.39 23.98
C GLU A 84 15.88 13.31 24.20
N ASP A 85 15.40 13.93 23.11
CA ASP A 85 14.30 14.89 23.12
C ASP A 85 12.89 14.26 23.06
N LEU A 86 12.79 12.93 23.03
CA LEU A 86 11.51 12.21 23.10
C LEU A 86 11.14 11.84 24.54
N GLU A 87 10.00 12.36 24.99
CA GLU A 87 9.37 12.02 26.28
C GLU A 87 8.39 10.86 26.09
N GLY A 88 8.51 9.79 26.88
CA GLY A 88 7.56 8.67 26.83
C GLY A 88 6.24 9.04 27.52
N ILE A 89 5.11 8.80 26.85
CA ILE A 89 3.78 9.13 27.37
C ILE A 89 2.96 7.90 27.79
N GLY A 90 3.40 6.70 27.39
CA GLY A 90 2.78 5.43 27.77
C GLY A 90 2.91 4.39 26.66
N GLY A 91 3.11 3.13 27.05
CA GLY A 91 3.31 2.02 26.12
C GLY A 91 4.43 2.31 25.12
N ARG A 92 4.08 2.34 23.82
CA ARG A 92 5.02 2.57 22.71
C ARG A 92 4.99 4.00 22.19
N TRP A 93 4.34 4.92 22.91
CA TRP A 93 4.15 6.29 22.48
C TRP A 93 5.12 7.27 23.13
N PHE A 94 5.61 8.18 22.30
CA PHE A 94 6.54 9.24 22.67
C PHE A 94 6.06 10.58 22.10
N VAL A 95 6.45 11.67 22.75
CA VAL A 95 6.14 13.02 22.31
C VAL A 95 7.40 13.87 22.31
N ARG A 96 7.55 14.69 21.27
CA ARG A 96 8.49 15.80 21.20
C ARG A 96 7.72 17.09 21.34
N LYS A 97 7.99 17.87 22.39
CA LYS A 97 7.40 19.19 22.58
C LYS A 97 8.30 20.22 21.92
N THR A 98 7.82 20.88 20.86
CA THR A 98 8.46 22.08 20.33
C THR A 98 7.83 23.33 20.92
N ALA A 99 8.37 24.52 20.65
CA ALA A 99 7.81 25.78 21.15
C ALA A 99 6.35 25.99 20.71
N ASP A 100 5.99 25.48 19.53
CA ASP A 100 4.71 25.78 18.87
C ASP A 100 3.79 24.55 18.72
N LYS A 101 4.33 23.32 18.75
CA LYS A 101 3.54 22.09 18.50
C LYS A 101 4.15 20.85 19.14
N ALA A 102 3.30 19.91 19.57
CA ALA A 102 3.71 18.58 19.96
C ALA A 102 3.72 17.65 18.74
N VAL A 103 4.81 16.87 18.58
CA VAL A 103 4.94 15.84 17.55
C VAL A 103 4.95 14.47 18.24
N TYR A 104 4.14 13.54 17.74
CA TYR A 104 3.93 12.24 18.36
C TYR A 104 4.60 11.13 17.55
N PHE A 105 5.33 10.29 18.27
CA PHE A 105 6.08 9.18 17.71
C PHE A 105 5.55 7.86 18.27
N LEU A 106 5.43 6.86 17.40
CA LEU A 106 5.24 5.47 17.80
C LEU A 106 6.59 4.77 17.68
N LEU A 107 7.01 4.04 18.71
CA LEU A 107 8.06 3.05 18.56
C LEU A 107 7.46 1.87 17.79
N ASP A 108 7.79 1.70 16.51
CA ASP A 108 7.34 0.60 15.65
C ASP A 108 8.52 -0.29 15.25
N GLY A 109 8.49 -1.54 15.72
CA GLY A 109 9.66 -2.38 15.84
C GLY A 109 10.72 -1.66 16.67
N GLU A 110 11.86 -1.37 16.04
CA GLU A 110 13.00 -0.67 16.65
C GLU A 110 13.10 0.81 16.24
N ARG A 111 12.11 1.38 15.52
CA ARG A 111 12.17 2.74 14.97
C ARG A 111 11.20 3.69 15.67
N TYR A 112 11.62 4.94 15.89
CA TYR A 112 10.73 5.99 16.36
C TYR A 112 10.10 6.72 15.17
N VAL A 113 8.82 6.45 14.91
CA VAL A 113 8.16 6.87 13.67
C VAL A 113 7.18 8.01 13.94
N ASP A 114 7.38 9.14 13.26
CA ASP A 114 6.39 10.22 13.17
C ASP A 114 5.26 9.81 12.24
N LEU A 115 4.09 9.55 12.82
CA LEU A 115 2.93 9.06 12.07
C LEU A 115 2.05 10.17 11.51
N PHE A 116 2.03 11.34 12.14
CA PHE A 116 0.94 12.29 11.96
C PHE A 116 1.37 13.60 11.32
N SER A 117 2.62 14.03 11.43
CA SER A 117 3.02 15.39 11.00
C SER A 117 2.65 15.69 9.54
N TYR A 118 2.78 14.72 8.63
CA TYR A 118 2.39 14.88 7.23
C TYR A 118 0.87 15.15 7.06
N HIS A 119 0.05 14.59 7.93
CA HIS A 119 -1.41 14.67 7.90
C HIS A 119 -1.99 15.82 8.73
N MET A 120 -1.18 16.46 9.59
CA MET A 120 -1.58 17.65 10.34
C MET A 120 -1.47 18.90 9.46
N ARG A 121 -2.31 18.95 8.42
CA ARG A 121 -2.40 20.03 7.43
C ARG A 121 -3.86 20.34 7.14
N ASP A 122 -4.11 21.49 6.51
CA ASP A 122 -5.43 21.92 6.06
C ASP A 122 -5.53 21.79 4.52
N SER A 123 -6.01 20.63 4.07
CA SER A 123 -6.19 20.26 2.67
C SER A 123 -7.50 20.80 2.08
N ASN A 124 -8.51 21.10 2.91
CA ASN A 124 -9.80 21.63 2.45
C ASN A 124 -9.90 23.17 2.54
N ARG A 125 -8.89 23.84 3.11
CA ARG A 125 -8.73 25.30 3.25
C ARG A 125 -9.75 25.96 4.16
N ASP A 126 -10.17 25.29 5.22
CA ASP A 126 -11.08 25.83 6.24
C ASP A 126 -10.37 26.32 7.52
N ALA A 127 -9.03 26.37 7.50
CA ALA A 127 -8.12 26.72 8.58
C ALA A 127 -8.04 25.70 9.73
N ILE A 128 -8.46 24.45 9.50
CA ILE A 128 -8.48 23.38 10.50
C ILE A 128 -7.69 22.17 9.97
N ASP A 129 -6.60 21.79 10.66
CA ASP A 129 -5.84 20.59 10.27
C ASP A 129 -6.76 19.34 10.18
N GLU A 130 -6.58 18.46 9.20
CA GLU A 130 -7.35 17.22 9.07
C GLU A 130 -7.27 16.35 10.32
N VAL A 131 -6.09 16.33 10.93
CA VAL A 131 -5.77 15.59 12.15
C VAL A 131 -5.11 16.51 13.17
N ARG A 132 -5.60 16.46 14.40
CA ARG A 132 -4.97 17.07 15.57
C ARG A 132 -4.76 16.02 16.63
N ILE A 133 -3.53 15.91 17.12
CA ILE A 133 -3.14 14.91 18.10
C ILE A 133 -2.89 15.58 19.45
N SER A 134 -3.46 14.99 20.50
CA SER A 134 -3.13 15.28 21.89
C SER A 134 -3.04 13.96 22.68
N HIS A 135 -2.75 14.02 23.98
CA HIS A 135 -2.84 12.85 24.85
C HIS A 135 -3.32 13.25 26.25
N ASP A 136 -3.86 12.29 26.97
CA ASP A 136 -4.03 12.33 28.42
C ASP A 136 -3.20 11.20 29.07
N GLN A 137 -3.45 10.89 30.34
CA GLN A 137 -2.72 9.85 31.08
C GLN A 137 -2.99 8.41 30.58
N HIS A 138 -4.01 8.20 29.75
CA HIS A 138 -4.49 6.88 29.34
C HIS A 138 -4.58 6.71 27.83
N SER A 139 -4.78 7.80 27.09
CA SER A 139 -5.11 7.75 25.67
C SER A 139 -4.31 8.75 24.85
N LEU A 140 -3.91 8.31 23.66
CA LEU A 140 -3.69 9.22 22.55
C LEU A 140 -5.07 9.67 22.05
N ILE A 141 -5.24 10.97 21.84
CA ILE A 141 -6.50 11.57 21.43
C ILE A 141 -6.32 12.09 20.00
N ILE A 142 -7.09 11.54 19.08
CA ILE A 142 -7.10 11.92 17.66
C ILE A 142 -8.38 12.71 17.41
N ARG A 143 -8.25 14.01 17.18
CA ARG A 143 -9.34 14.82 16.62
C ARG A 143 -9.20 14.86 15.10
N SER A 144 -10.29 14.59 14.40
CA SER A 144 -10.26 14.57 12.94
C SER A 144 -11.54 15.10 12.30
N GLN A 145 -11.36 15.74 11.15
CA GLN A 145 -12.46 16.11 10.26
C GLN A 145 -13.05 14.92 9.48
N GLY A 146 -12.36 13.78 9.44
CA GLY A 146 -12.71 12.65 8.57
C GLY A 146 -12.65 12.99 7.08
N TYR A 147 -12.03 14.12 6.72
CA TYR A 147 -11.90 14.60 5.35
C TYR A 147 -10.61 14.03 4.72
N PRO A 148 -10.68 13.43 3.52
CA PRO A 148 -9.50 12.85 2.89
C PRO A 148 -8.51 13.94 2.47
N ASN A 149 -7.24 13.74 2.81
CA ASN A 149 -6.13 14.62 2.41
C ASN A 149 -5.39 14.15 1.15
N HIS A 150 -6.10 13.42 0.30
CA HIS A 150 -5.66 12.94 -1.01
C HIS A 150 -6.80 13.17 -2.02
N PRO A 151 -6.52 13.17 -3.34
CA PRO A 151 -7.57 13.25 -4.36
C PRO A 151 -8.61 12.13 -4.19
N THR A 152 -9.88 12.46 -4.46
CA THR A 152 -11.01 11.52 -4.48
C THR A 152 -11.75 11.64 -5.79
N ALA A 153 -12.61 10.67 -6.06
CA ALA A 153 -13.63 10.82 -7.10
C ALA A 153 -14.53 12.05 -6.86
N ASP A 154 -15.13 12.58 -7.93
CA ASP A 154 -16.13 13.64 -7.81
C ASP A 154 -17.43 13.04 -7.23
N PHE A 155 -17.76 13.38 -5.97
CA PHE A 155 -19.00 12.94 -5.31
C PHE A 155 -19.99 14.11 -5.17
N PRO A 156 -21.29 13.94 -5.46
CA PRO A 156 -21.97 12.71 -5.86
C PRO A 156 -21.81 12.41 -7.37
N ASN A 157 -21.84 11.13 -7.72
CA ASN A 157 -21.73 10.64 -9.08
C ASN A 157 -22.69 9.48 -9.40
N SER A 158 -22.57 8.92 -10.60
CA SER A 158 -23.38 7.77 -11.04
C SER A 158 -23.13 6.46 -10.28
N GLY A 159 -21.98 6.31 -9.61
CA GLY A 159 -21.63 5.17 -8.76
C GLY A 159 -22.00 5.35 -7.28
N ASN A 160 -22.03 6.59 -6.79
CA ASN A 160 -22.40 6.91 -5.42
C ASN A 160 -23.12 8.28 -5.34
N PRO A 161 -24.38 8.33 -4.87
CA PRO A 161 -25.18 9.55 -4.82
C PRO A 161 -24.88 10.47 -3.62
N ASN A 162 -23.97 10.09 -2.72
CA ASN A 162 -23.65 10.83 -1.50
C ASN A 162 -22.52 11.84 -1.74
N THR A 163 -22.33 12.77 -0.80
CA THR A 163 -21.30 13.82 -0.84
C THR A 163 -20.41 13.71 0.38
N ILE A 164 -19.11 13.93 0.23
CA ILE A 164 -18.16 14.01 1.34
C ILE A 164 -18.48 15.25 2.19
N ARG A 165 -18.52 15.09 3.52
CA ARG A 165 -18.75 16.17 4.47
C ARG A 165 -17.68 16.16 5.56
N ILE A 166 -17.39 17.33 6.09
CA ILE A 166 -16.55 17.51 7.27
C ILE A 166 -17.34 17.06 8.51
N HIS A 167 -16.66 16.36 9.41
CA HIS A 167 -17.18 15.93 10.71
C HIS A 167 -16.28 16.48 11.84
N ASP A 168 -16.65 16.20 13.10
CA ASP A 168 -15.83 16.51 14.27
C ASP A 168 -15.66 15.24 15.10
N PHE A 169 -14.79 14.35 14.62
CA PHE A 169 -14.49 13.11 15.31
C PHE A 169 -13.48 13.35 16.42
N THR A 170 -13.68 12.67 17.55
CA THR A 170 -12.67 12.51 18.59
C THR A 170 -12.55 11.03 18.91
N PHE A 171 -11.36 10.47 18.66
CA PHE A 171 -11.02 9.09 18.96
C PHE A 171 -10.01 9.03 20.10
N TYR A 172 -10.13 8.00 20.92
CA TYR A 172 -9.29 7.69 22.06
C TYR A 172 -8.63 6.34 21.82
N LEU A 173 -7.31 6.35 21.61
CA LEU A 173 -6.52 5.13 21.47
C LEU A 173 -5.80 4.87 22.79
N PRO A 174 -6.02 3.73 23.46
CA PRO A 174 -5.28 3.37 24.66
C PRO A 174 -3.76 3.46 24.43
N LEU A 175 -3.04 4.15 25.30
CA LEU A 175 -1.57 4.21 25.25
C LEU A 175 -0.94 2.85 25.55
N LEU A 176 -1.66 2.01 26.30
CA LEU A 176 -1.30 0.65 26.69
C LEU A 176 -2.42 -0.31 26.25
N PRO A 177 -2.50 -0.66 24.95
CA PRO A 177 -3.49 -1.61 24.46
C PRO A 177 -3.29 -2.98 25.12
N ARG A 178 -4.39 -3.67 25.39
CA ARG A 178 -4.40 -4.99 26.05
C ARG A 178 -5.21 -5.97 25.23
N LYS A 179 -4.69 -7.18 25.05
CA LYS A 179 -5.48 -8.29 24.52
C LYS A 179 -6.73 -8.53 25.38
N ALA A 180 -7.85 -8.74 24.72
CA ALA A 180 -9.09 -9.16 25.35
C ALA A 180 -9.08 -10.68 25.58
N GLU A 181 -9.84 -11.14 26.57
CA GLU A 181 -10.05 -12.57 26.83
C GLU A 181 -10.82 -13.25 25.68
N HIS A 182 -11.71 -12.49 25.04
CA HIS A 182 -12.49 -12.90 23.90
C HIS A 182 -12.45 -11.83 22.82
N ILE A 183 -12.41 -12.26 21.56
CA ILE A 183 -12.54 -11.35 20.41
C ILE A 183 -13.85 -10.57 20.54
N THR A 184 -13.77 -9.25 20.55
CA THR A 184 -14.98 -8.40 20.51
C THR A 184 -15.40 -8.21 19.06
N ARG A 185 -16.67 -8.50 18.75
CA ARG A 185 -17.19 -8.37 17.39
C ARG A 185 -17.20 -6.89 16.97
N LEU A 186 -16.84 -6.63 15.71
CA LEU A 186 -16.85 -5.27 15.16
C LEU A 186 -18.28 -4.72 15.05
N PRO A 187 -18.52 -3.47 15.48
CA PRO A 187 -19.78 -2.78 15.18
C PRO A 187 -19.86 -2.47 13.67
N MET A 188 -21.07 -2.20 13.17
CA MET A 188 -21.23 -1.56 11.87
C MET A 188 -20.69 -0.11 11.91
N GLY A 189 -20.27 0.41 10.75
CA GLY A 189 -19.68 1.75 10.64
C GLY A 189 -18.20 1.79 11.06
N PRO A 190 -17.74 2.88 11.69
CA PRO A 190 -16.34 3.05 12.06
C PRO A 190 -15.83 1.98 13.03
N ILE A 191 -14.69 1.37 12.70
CA ILE A 191 -13.99 0.36 13.52
C ILE A 191 -12.57 0.77 13.91
N GLY A 192 -12.04 1.82 13.29
CA GLY A 192 -10.71 2.36 13.51
C GLY A 192 -10.52 3.66 12.74
N THR A 193 -9.31 4.21 12.78
CA THR A 193 -8.96 5.42 12.04
C THR A 193 -7.60 5.26 11.36
N ALA A 194 -7.50 5.72 10.11
CA ALA A 194 -6.25 5.85 9.40
C ALA A 194 -5.43 7.01 9.98
N ILE A 195 -4.12 7.01 9.73
CA ILE A 195 -3.22 8.08 10.19
C ILE A 195 -3.56 9.47 9.59
N ASN A 196 -4.31 9.51 8.49
CA ASN A 196 -4.84 10.76 7.93
C ASN A 196 -6.19 11.21 8.53
N GLY A 197 -6.74 10.47 9.50
CA GLY A 197 -7.98 10.80 10.20
C GLY A 197 -9.27 10.30 9.54
N VAL A 198 -9.19 9.76 8.31
CA VAL A 198 -10.31 9.04 7.69
C VAL A 198 -10.53 7.72 8.41
N VAL A 199 -11.78 7.35 8.64
CA VAL A 199 -12.13 6.16 9.40
C VAL A 199 -12.06 4.87 8.57
N PHE A 200 -11.63 3.79 9.21
CA PHE A 200 -11.84 2.45 8.69
C PHE A 200 -13.25 2.00 9.05
N PHE A 201 -13.97 1.45 8.09
CA PHE A 201 -15.29 0.87 8.31
C PHE A 201 -15.22 -0.66 8.40
N ASN A 202 -16.27 -1.21 9.03
CA ASN A 202 -16.58 -2.64 8.97
C ASN A 202 -16.50 -3.14 7.51
N PRO A 203 -15.99 -4.35 7.23
CA PRO A 203 -15.99 -4.90 5.87
C PRO A 203 -17.40 -5.16 5.30
N PHE A 204 -18.44 -5.02 6.11
CA PHE A 204 -19.82 -4.99 5.68
C PHE A 204 -20.37 -3.58 5.56
N GLU A 205 -21.22 -3.36 4.55
CA GLU A 205 -21.98 -2.13 4.34
C GLU A 205 -23.41 -2.26 4.88
N GLN A 206 -24.25 -1.22 4.70
CA GLN A 206 -25.69 -1.25 4.94
C GLN A 206 -26.33 -2.56 4.45
N GLY A 207 -27.12 -3.19 5.33
CA GLY A 207 -27.71 -4.52 5.08
C GLY A 207 -26.85 -5.67 5.55
N GLY A 208 -25.61 -5.41 6.00
CA GLY A 208 -24.71 -6.41 6.56
C GLY A 208 -24.02 -7.26 5.49
N MET A 209 -23.98 -6.80 4.23
CA MET A 209 -23.38 -7.53 3.12
C MET A 209 -21.92 -7.12 2.91
N ASN A 210 -21.10 -8.06 2.42
CA ASN A 210 -19.71 -7.80 2.05
C ASN A 210 -19.60 -6.60 1.10
N ALA A 211 -18.83 -5.58 1.51
CA ALA A 211 -18.71 -4.33 0.78
C ALA A 211 -17.85 -4.47 -0.48
N LEU A 212 -16.96 -5.47 -0.57
CA LEU A 212 -15.98 -5.57 -1.66
C LEU A 212 -16.22 -6.74 -2.60
N GLU A 213 -17.04 -7.70 -2.21
CA GLU A 213 -17.25 -8.93 -2.96
C GLU A 213 -18.72 -9.34 -2.98
N GLY A 214 -19.09 -10.08 -4.02
CA GLY A 214 -20.46 -10.55 -4.22
C GLY A 214 -21.40 -9.50 -4.80
N TYR A 215 -22.69 -9.80 -4.77
CA TYR A 215 -23.70 -9.00 -5.48
C TYR A 215 -23.92 -7.58 -4.90
N SER A 216 -23.48 -7.36 -3.65
CA SER A 216 -23.61 -6.08 -2.93
C SER A 216 -22.33 -5.25 -2.91
N GLU A 217 -21.34 -5.61 -3.75
CA GLU A 217 -20.11 -4.85 -3.85
C GLU A 217 -20.37 -3.36 -4.08
N VAL A 218 -19.74 -2.52 -3.25
CA VAL A 218 -19.90 -1.07 -3.26
C VAL A 218 -18.92 -0.41 -4.23
N TRP A 219 -19.34 0.72 -4.77
CA TRP A 219 -18.46 1.54 -5.60
C TRP A 219 -17.52 2.36 -4.69
N LEU A 220 -16.28 1.90 -4.58
CA LEU A 220 -15.15 2.65 -3.99
C LEU A 220 -14.37 3.41 -5.06
N ASP A 221 -13.82 4.57 -4.72
CA ASP A 221 -12.87 5.33 -5.55
C ASP A 221 -11.50 4.63 -5.69
N SER A 222 -10.59 5.18 -6.51
CA SER A 222 -9.22 4.64 -6.71
C SER A 222 -8.37 4.62 -5.43
N CYS A 223 -8.77 5.40 -4.42
CA CYS A 223 -8.14 5.46 -3.11
C CYS A 223 -8.81 4.53 -2.09
N CYS A 224 -9.68 3.64 -2.57
CA CYS A 224 -10.33 2.59 -1.81
C CYS A 224 -11.37 3.10 -0.79
N GLY A 225 -11.92 4.30 -1.00
CA GLY A 225 -12.91 4.89 -0.12
C GLY A 225 -14.14 5.45 -0.84
N HIS A 226 -15.16 5.78 -0.05
CA HIS A 226 -16.36 6.46 -0.52
C HIS A 226 -17.13 7.12 0.64
N PRO A 227 -18.02 8.09 0.37
CA PRO A 227 -18.92 8.63 1.38
C PRO A 227 -20.19 7.78 1.54
N GLU A 228 -20.62 7.60 2.80
CA GLU A 228 -21.98 7.13 3.13
C GLU A 228 -23.01 8.28 3.16
N MET A 229 -24.28 7.97 3.45
CA MET A 229 -25.42 8.90 3.36
C MET A 229 -25.32 10.17 4.22
N ARG A 230 -24.62 10.12 5.36
CA ARG A 230 -24.35 11.29 6.23
C ARG A 230 -23.06 12.03 5.81
N GLY A 231 -22.36 11.54 4.79
CA GLY A 231 -21.18 12.13 4.19
C GLY A 231 -19.87 11.76 4.86
N VAL A 232 -19.82 10.71 5.68
CA VAL A 232 -18.55 10.19 6.23
C VAL A 232 -17.81 9.46 5.12
N TYR A 233 -16.69 10.02 4.65
CA TYR A 233 -15.76 9.29 3.78
C TYR A 233 -14.99 8.27 4.62
N HIS A 234 -14.83 7.06 4.10
CA HIS A 234 -14.24 5.94 4.84
C HIS A 234 -13.64 4.90 3.92
N TYR A 235 -12.77 4.04 4.48
CA TYR A 235 -12.15 2.93 3.76
C TYR A 235 -12.67 1.57 4.25
N HIS A 236 -12.93 0.66 3.31
CA HIS A 236 -13.23 -0.76 3.60
C HIS A 236 -12.05 -1.69 3.32
N LYS A 237 -11.03 -1.23 2.58
CA LYS A 237 -9.81 -1.99 2.26
C LYS A 237 -8.58 -1.10 2.38
N TYR A 238 -7.41 -1.73 2.22
CA TYR A 238 -6.10 -1.06 2.26
C TYR A 238 -6.09 0.24 1.42
N PRO A 239 -5.98 1.42 2.04
CA PRO A 239 -6.11 2.69 1.35
C PRO A 239 -4.79 3.10 0.69
N THR A 240 -4.63 2.77 -0.59
CA THR A 240 -3.39 2.98 -1.36
C THR A 240 -2.97 4.45 -1.50
N CYS A 241 -3.84 5.40 -1.17
CA CYS A 241 -3.56 6.83 -1.22
C CYS A 241 -3.18 7.43 0.14
N VAL A 242 -3.29 6.68 1.24
CA VAL A 242 -2.81 7.15 2.55
C VAL A 242 -1.29 7.12 2.53
N LYS A 243 -0.68 8.30 2.69
CA LYS A 243 0.78 8.41 2.81
C LYS A 243 1.21 7.90 4.17
N SER A 244 1.98 6.84 4.18
CA SER A 244 2.60 6.27 5.36
C SER A 244 3.95 6.92 5.68
N PRO A 245 4.49 6.72 6.90
CA PRO A 245 5.78 7.30 7.31
C PRO A 245 6.96 6.89 6.43
N PHE A 246 6.86 5.73 5.79
CA PHE A 246 7.78 5.25 4.77
C PHE A 246 7.00 4.49 3.69
N PRO A 247 7.51 4.37 2.45
CA PRO A 247 6.84 3.66 1.38
C PRO A 247 6.64 2.18 1.72
N ASP A 248 5.47 1.63 1.40
CA ASP A 248 5.24 0.19 1.46
C ASP A 248 5.77 -0.51 0.20
N ASP A 249 7.10 -0.60 0.13
CA ASP A 249 7.84 -1.04 -1.05
C ASP A 249 8.15 -2.53 -1.08
N SER A 250 7.49 -3.32 -0.22
CA SER A 250 7.74 -4.77 -0.05
C SER A 250 9.17 -5.13 0.38
N ASN A 251 10.04 -4.19 0.77
CA ASN A 251 11.42 -4.48 1.19
C ASN A 251 11.57 -4.73 2.70
N GLN A 252 10.54 -4.46 3.49
CA GLN A 252 10.53 -4.61 4.94
C GLN A 252 9.09 -4.82 5.44
N HIS A 253 8.92 -4.93 6.76
CA HIS A 253 7.60 -4.86 7.39
C HIS A 253 6.88 -3.58 6.95
N SER A 254 5.60 -3.72 6.59
CA SER A 254 4.77 -2.61 6.14
C SER A 254 4.70 -1.51 7.21
N PRO A 255 4.49 -0.25 6.81
CA PRO A 255 4.26 0.83 7.75
C PRO A 255 2.89 0.73 8.42
N VAL A 256 2.76 1.41 9.56
CA VAL A 256 1.45 1.69 10.18
C VAL A 256 0.64 2.59 9.25
N ILE A 257 -0.58 2.16 8.93
CA ILE A 257 -1.57 2.93 8.15
C ILE A 257 -2.70 3.49 9.02
N GLY A 258 -2.81 3.04 10.27
CA GLY A 258 -3.82 3.51 11.20
C GLY A 258 -3.90 2.65 12.46
N PHE A 259 -5.01 2.79 13.18
CA PHE A 259 -5.25 2.10 14.45
C PHE A 259 -6.68 1.60 14.54
N ALA A 260 -6.84 0.39 15.06
CA ALA A 260 -8.13 -0.11 15.49
C ALA A 260 -8.53 0.57 16.82
N PHE A 261 -9.83 0.62 17.11
CA PHE A 261 -10.32 1.28 18.33
C PHE A 261 -9.98 0.56 19.65
N ASP A 262 -9.32 -0.59 19.61
CA ASP A 262 -8.67 -1.25 20.76
C ASP A 262 -7.23 -0.79 21.00
N GLY A 263 -6.74 0.14 20.18
CA GLY A 263 -5.43 0.78 20.32
C GLY A 263 -4.28 0.04 19.63
N PHE A 264 -4.52 -1.13 19.04
CA PHE A 264 -3.48 -1.83 18.29
C PHE A 264 -3.27 -1.20 16.90
N PRO A 265 -2.00 -1.07 16.45
CA PRO A 265 -1.70 -0.57 15.11
C PRO A 265 -2.25 -1.49 14.01
N VAL A 266 -2.61 -0.89 12.89
CA VAL A 266 -2.92 -1.58 11.64
C VAL A 266 -1.82 -1.22 10.64
N HIS A 267 -1.12 -2.24 10.15
CA HIS A 267 -0.06 -2.12 9.15
C HIS A 267 -0.56 -2.51 7.76
N GLY A 268 0.22 -2.16 6.74
CA GLY A 268 0.03 -2.68 5.38
C GLY A 268 0.26 -4.20 5.24
N PRO A 269 0.23 -4.75 4.02
CA PRO A 269 0.18 -6.19 3.76
C PRO A 269 1.44 -7.01 4.05
N TYR A 270 2.61 -6.41 4.27
CA TYR A 270 3.88 -7.11 4.38
C TYR A 270 4.37 -7.28 5.82
N GLU A 271 4.78 -8.51 6.14
CA GLU A 271 5.48 -8.85 7.37
C GLU A 271 6.99 -8.62 7.21
N ALA A 272 7.53 -8.95 6.03
CA ALA A 272 8.95 -8.82 5.74
C ALA A 272 9.17 -8.68 4.23
N LYS A 273 10.44 -8.55 3.82
CA LYS A 273 10.82 -8.41 2.41
C LYS A 273 10.17 -9.49 1.53
N GLY A 274 9.32 -9.07 0.59
CA GLY A 274 8.62 -9.94 -0.37
C GLY A 274 7.67 -10.95 0.27
N ARG A 275 7.34 -10.81 1.57
CA ARG A 275 6.51 -11.73 2.33
C ARG A 275 5.29 -11.00 2.87
N ARG A 276 4.14 -11.24 2.24
CA ARG A 276 2.86 -10.73 2.75
C ARG A 276 2.44 -11.52 3.98
N ALA A 277 1.89 -10.84 4.99
CA ALA A 277 1.44 -11.47 6.22
C ALA A 277 0.37 -12.55 5.99
N ILE A 278 -0.50 -12.32 4.99
CA ILE A 278 -1.55 -13.24 4.54
C ILE A 278 -1.07 -14.61 4.06
N ASP A 279 0.18 -14.69 3.58
CA ASP A 279 0.77 -15.89 2.98
C ASP A 279 1.58 -16.70 4.02
N ILE A 280 1.61 -16.27 5.28
CA ILE A 280 2.37 -16.93 6.36
C ILE A 280 1.48 -17.93 7.08
N GLU A 281 1.95 -19.17 7.18
CA GLU A 281 1.25 -20.28 7.85
C GLU A 281 1.95 -20.75 9.14
N SER A 282 3.05 -20.11 9.54
CA SER A 282 3.85 -20.49 10.70
C SER A 282 3.39 -19.79 11.99
N ASP A 283 4.31 -19.66 12.94
CA ASP A 283 4.17 -18.91 14.20
C ASP A 283 3.73 -17.44 14.05
N LEU A 284 3.90 -16.83 12.86
CA LEU A 284 3.42 -15.48 12.52
C LEU A 284 2.18 -15.49 11.61
N ALA A 285 1.45 -16.61 11.55
CA ALA A 285 0.20 -16.66 10.81
C ALA A 285 -0.82 -15.68 11.40
N LEU A 286 -1.56 -14.99 10.53
CA LEU A 286 -2.64 -14.09 10.94
C LEU A 286 -3.75 -14.89 11.65
N ASP A 287 -4.21 -14.34 12.76
CA ASP A 287 -5.40 -14.81 13.46
C ASP A 287 -6.69 -14.40 12.74
N ALA A 288 -7.84 -14.78 13.31
CA ALA A 288 -9.14 -14.50 12.72
C ALA A 288 -9.51 -12.99 12.70
N CYS A 289 -8.76 -12.15 13.42
CA CYS A 289 -8.93 -10.70 13.44
C CYS A 289 -8.01 -9.99 12.44
N ASN A 290 -7.24 -10.72 11.61
CA ASN A 290 -6.17 -10.20 10.75
C ASN A 290 -4.93 -9.70 11.51
N GLY A 291 -4.65 -10.19 12.71
CA GLY A 291 -3.46 -9.80 13.45
C GLY A 291 -2.59 -10.97 13.89
N HIS A 292 -1.38 -10.66 14.33
CA HIS A 292 -0.47 -11.59 14.97
C HIS A 292 0.41 -10.82 15.96
N GLU A 293 1.36 -11.51 16.60
CA GLU A 293 2.24 -10.90 17.59
C GLU A 293 3.70 -11.29 17.33
N ASP A 294 4.56 -10.27 17.23
CA ASP A 294 6.01 -10.43 17.15
C ASP A 294 6.70 -9.82 18.39
N ARG A 295 8.00 -10.09 18.56
CA ARG A 295 8.76 -9.64 19.74
C ARG A 295 9.10 -8.16 19.75
N GLU A 296 9.20 -7.53 18.59
CA GLU A 296 9.56 -6.12 18.41
C GLU A 296 8.32 -5.21 18.52
N ARG A 297 7.19 -5.66 17.99
CA ARG A 297 5.95 -4.87 17.86
C ARG A 297 4.89 -5.22 18.88
N GLY A 298 4.93 -6.42 19.44
CA GLY A 298 3.78 -6.99 20.13
C GLY A 298 2.65 -7.26 19.14
N TYR A 299 1.42 -7.37 19.64
CA TYR A 299 0.26 -7.63 18.80
C TYR A 299 -0.07 -6.45 17.88
N HIS A 300 -0.32 -6.72 16.60
CA HIS A 300 -0.71 -5.74 15.59
C HIS A 300 -1.52 -6.39 14.47
N TYR A 301 -2.22 -5.60 13.68
CA TYR A 301 -3.03 -6.06 12.56
C TYR A 301 -2.33 -5.81 11.22
N HIS A 302 -2.64 -6.61 10.21
CA HIS A 302 -2.29 -6.35 8.82
C HIS A 302 -3.55 -6.19 7.96
N ALA A 303 -3.55 -5.17 7.11
CA ALA A 303 -4.49 -5.12 6.00
C ALA A 303 -4.20 -6.27 5.01
N THR A 304 -5.26 -6.88 4.48
CA THR A 304 -5.20 -8.02 3.56
C THR A 304 -5.87 -7.69 2.23
N PRO A 305 -5.19 -7.00 1.31
CA PRO A 305 -5.73 -6.68 -0.01
C PRO A 305 -6.22 -7.94 -0.74
N GLY A 306 -7.50 -7.93 -1.16
CA GLY A 306 -8.11 -9.02 -1.90
C GLY A 306 -8.48 -10.26 -1.07
N LYS A 307 -8.47 -10.18 0.27
CA LYS A 307 -8.99 -11.25 1.13
C LYS A 307 -9.73 -10.68 2.34
N PHE A 308 -10.95 -11.16 2.58
CA PHE A 308 -11.71 -10.86 3.78
C PHE A 308 -10.90 -11.19 5.05
N PRO A 309 -10.93 -10.37 6.11
CA PRO A 309 -11.75 -9.19 6.36
C PRO A 309 -11.15 -7.84 5.89
N TYR A 310 -10.15 -7.88 5.02
CA TYR A 310 -9.49 -6.73 4.35
C TYR A 310 -8.70 -5.78 5.25
N ILE A 311 -9.24 -5.36 6.39
CA ILE A 311 -8.57 -4.53 7.40
C ILE A 311 -8.48 -5.32 8.70
N ILE A 312 -9.59 -5.47 9.44
CA ILE A 312 -9.66 -6.30 10.66
C ILE A 312 -10.95 -7.11 10.73
N GLY A 313 -10.91 -8.28 11.37
CA GLY A 313 -12.04 -9.21 11.53
C GLY A 313 -12.70 -9.21 12.92
N GLY A 314 -12.19 -8.39 13.83
CA GLY A 314 -12.58 -8.37 15.24
C GLY A 314 -11.57 -7.53 16.02
N TYR A 315 -11.96 -7.09 17.21
CA TYR A 315 -10.98 -6.55 18.16
C TYR A 315 -10.39 -7.70 18.95
N ALA A 316 -9.11 -7.98 18.74
CA ALA A 316 -8.31 -8.83 19.60
C ALA A 316 -7.93 -8.14 20.91
N GLY A 317 -7.96 -6.79 20.94
CA GLY A 317 -7.81 -6.00 22.14
C GLY A 317 -9.12 -5.60 22.80
N VAL A 318 -9.00 -4.87 23.91
CA VAL A 318 -10.14 -4.22 24.58
C VAL A 318 -10.43 -2.88 23.90
N PRO A 319 -11.55 -2.74 23.15
CA PRO A 319 -11.89 -1.49 22.48
C PRO A 319 -12.22 -0.37 23.48
N ASP A 320 -11.82 0.86 23.15
CA ASP A 320 -12.26 2.04 23.88
C ASP A 320 -13.70 2.41 23.47
N MET A 321 -14.63 2.19 24.40
CA MET A 321 -16.07 2.34 24.17
C MET A 321 -16.49 3.78 23.84
N ARG A 322 -15.64 4.78 24.07
CA ARG A 322 -15.90 6.17 23.67
C ARG A 322 -15.90 6.34 22.15
N ASN A 323 -15.17 5.48 21.42
CA ASN A 323 -14.97 5.61 19.98
C ASN A 323 -16.21 5.21 19.17
N ASN A 324 -17.01 4.28 19.68
CA ASN A 324 -18.24 3.88 19.00
C ASN A 324 -19.28 3.34 20.00
N ARG A 325 -20.41 4.05 20.13
CA ARG A 325 -21.51 3.67 21.03
C ARG A 325 -22.10 2.28 20.71
N GLY A 326 -21.99 1.84 19.45
CA GLY A 326 -22.43 0.52 19.00
C GLY A 326 -21.68 -0.64 19.64
N MET A 327 -20.44 -0.42 20.13
CA MET A 327 -19.62 -1.45 20.77
C MET A 327 -20.26 -2.05 22.03
N THR A 328 -21.06 -1.27 22.76
CA THR A 328 -21.73 -1.72 24.00
C THR A 328 -22.71 -2.87 23.79
N ARG A 329 -23.13 -3.12 22.54
CA ARG A 329 -24.13 -4.14 22.19
C ARG A 329 -23.53 -5.28 21.36
N MET A 330 -22.23 -5.28 21.14
CA MET A 330 -21.59 -6.27 20.29
C MET A 330 -21.38 -7.58 21.04
N GLY A 331 -21.63 -8.67 20.33
CA GLY A 331 -21.31 -10.01 20.82
C GLY A 331 -19.81 -10.31 20.70
N TYR A 332 -19.48 -11.59 20.91
CA TYR A 332 -18.12 -12.09 20.81
C TYR A 332 -17.86 -12.84 19.49
N GLY A 333 -16.57 -13.00 19.19
CA GLY A 333 -16.06 -13.74 18.05
C GLY A 333 -15.86 -12.90 16.80
N PRO A 334 -14.99 -13.36 15.89
CA PRO A 334 -14.70 -12.65 14.65
C PRO A 334 -15.93 -12.62 13.74
N ILE A 335 -15.97 -11.64 12.85
CA ILE A 335 -16.89 -11.65 11.72
C ILE A 335 -16.44 -12.69 10.69
N ARG A 336 -17.39 -13.20 9.90
CA ARG A 336 -17.15 -14.23 8.89
C ARG A 336 -17.60 -13.71 7.56
N ASP A 337 -16.85 -14.03 6.52
CA ASP A 337 -17.23 -13.66 5.16
C ASP A 337 -18.63 -14.18 4.82
N ASN A 338 -19.42 -13.30 4.23
CA ASN A 338 -20.78 -13.58 3.76
C ASN A 338 -20.99 -13.10 2.31
N ALA A 339 -19.91 -12.96 1.54
CA ALA A 339 -20.00 -12.69 0.13
C ALA A 339 -20.83 -13.77 -0.57
N GLU A 340 -21.84 -13.33 -1.32
CA GLU A 340 -22.73 -14.20 -2.08
C GLU A 340 -22.91 -13.65 -3.49
N GLY A 341 -23.11 -14.54 -4.46
CA GLY A 341 -23.30 -14.16 -5.86
C GLY A 341 -22.06 -13.56 -6.53
N ALA A 342 -22.24 -13.09 -7.76
CA ALA A 342 -21.20 -12.41 -8.53
C ALA A 342 -21.32 -10.89 -8.41
N SER A 343 -20.19 -10.19 -8.51
CA SER A 343 -20.15 -8.72 -8.57
C SER A 343 -21.16 -8.15 -9.57
N GLN A 344 -21.89 -7.13 -9.13
CA GLN A 344 -22.80 -6.35 -9.97
C GLN A 344 -22.15 -5.06 -10.50
N LEU A 345 -20.85 -4.84 -10.22
CA LEU A 345 -20.14 -3.69 -10.77
C LEU A 345 -20.10 -3.77 -12.29
N ILE A 346 -20.41 -2.65 -12.92
CA ILE A 346 -20.48 -2.55 -14.37
C ILE A 346 -19.05 -2.61 -14.93
N ALA A 347 -18.74 -3.68 -15.65
CA ALA A 347 -17.41 -3.92 -16.22
C ALA A 347 -17.17 -3.16 -17.54
N VAL A 348 -17.43 -1.84 -17.57
CA VAL A 348 -17.16 -0.99 -18.76
C VAL A 348 -15.67 -0.94 -19.07
N ILE A 349 -14.81 -0.84 -18.05
CA ILE A 349 -13.36 -0.94 -18.25
C ILE A 349 -13.02 -2.42 -18.40
N SER A 350 -12.88 -2.87 -19.65
CA SER A 350 -12.65 -4.29 -19.96
C SER A 350 -11.21 -4.69 -19.67
N ARG A 351 -10.23 -3.89 -20.12
CA ARG A 351 -8.80 -4.18 -20.02
C ARG A 351 -7.96 -2.91 -19.89
N ILE A 352 -6.81 -3.04 -19.24
CA ILE A 352 -5.80 -1.99 -19.08
C ILE A 352 -4.42 -2.56 -19.43
N GLU A 353 -3.62 -1.79 -20.16
CA GLU A 353 -2.27 -2.16 -20.60
C GLU A 353 -1.30 -0.98 -20.43
N PRO A 354 -0.12 -1.19 -19.81
CA PRO A 354 0.33 -2.41 -19.13
C PRO A 354 -0.39 -2.63 -17.78
N VAL A 355 -0.46 -3.89 -17.33
CA VAL A 355 -0.97 -4.25 -16.00
C VAL A 355 0.07 -4.05 -14.88
N THR A 356 1.33 -3.81 -15.24
CA THR A 356 2.43 -3.50 -14.33
C THR A 356 2.96 -2.11 -14.63
N LEU A 357 3.06 -1.29 -13.59
CA LEU A 357 3.55 0.08 -13.67
C LEU A 357 4.91 0.16 -12.97
N LYS A 358 5.93 0.64 -13.68
CA LYS A 358 7.24 0.89 -13.08
C LYS A 358 7.22 2.10 -12.12
N ARG A 359 7.81 1.93 -10.94
CA ARG A 359 7.97 3.00 -9.92
C ARG A 359 8.92 4.10 -10.41
N ASN A 360 8.74 5.31 -9.89
CA ASN A 360 9.54 6.49 -10.27
C ASN A 360 9.64 6.68 -11.80
N SER A 361 8.49 6.59 -12.49
CA SER A 361 8.47 6.68 -13.94
C SER A 361 7.19 7.29 -14.48
N ARG A 362 7.30 7.91 -15.66
CA ARG A 362 6.17 8.37 -16.46
C ARG A 362 5.80 7.30 -17.48
N GLN A 363 4.55 6.86 -17.49
CA GLN A 363 4.09 5.77 -18.34
C GLN A 363 2.77 6.08 -19.01
N LEU A 364 2.63 5.63 -20.25
CA LEU A 364 1.37 5.65 -20.98
C LEU A 364 0.60 4.37 -20.67
N VAL A 365 -0.65 4.53 -20.21
CA VAL A 365 -1.59 3.45 -19.96
C VAL A 365 -2.71 3.51 -20.99
N THR A 366 -3.04 2.37 -21.58
CA THR A 366 -4.15 2.19 -22.54
C THR A 366 -5.29 1.48 -21.84
N ILE A 367 -6.47 2.10 -21.84
CA ILE A 367 -7.67 1.59 -21.18
C ILE A 367 -8.73 1.31 -22.26
N HIS A 368 -9.19 0.06 -22.30
CA HIS A 368 -10.20 -0.41 -23.26
C HIS A 368 -11.60 -0.37 -22.62
N LEU A 369 -12.53 0.30 -23.29
CA LEU A 369 -13.92 0.42 -22.87
C LEU A 369 -14.82 -0.55 -23.66
N ASP A 370 -15.76 -1.18 -22.97
CA ASP A 370 -16.82 -2.00 -23.58
C ASP A 370 -18.17 -1.28 -23.43
N PRO A 371 -18.68 -0.64 -24.50
CA PRO A 371 -19.94 0.11 -24.43
C PRO A 371 -21.17 -0.79 -24.19
N GLU A 372 -21.10 -2.08 -24.54
CA GLU A 372 -22.21 -3.03 -24.33
C GLU A 372 -22.44 -3.31 -22.84
N LYS A 373 -21.45 -3.04 -21.99
CA LYS A 373 -21.58 -3.16 -20.53
C LYS A 373 -22.20 -1.91 -19.91
N ALA A 374 -22.19 -0.77 -20.57
CA ALA A 374 -22.74 0.45 -19.99
C ALA A 374 -24.26 0.33 -19.80
N LYS A 375 -24.79 0.79 -18.64
CA LYS A 375 -26.21 0.70 -18.27
C LYS A 375 -27.19 1.26 -19.33
N ARG A 376 -26.74 2.20 -20.18
CA ARG A 376 -27.55 2.83 -21.23
C ARG A 376 -27.03 2.57 -22.65
N GLY A 377 -26.04 1.68 -22.82
CA GLY A 377 -25.46 1.32 -24.11
C GLY A 377 -24.70 2.43 -24.85
N VAL A 378 -24.57 3.63 -24.26
CA VAL A 378 -23.88 4.77 -24.87
C VAL A 378 -22.92 5.35 -23.83
N LEU A 379 -21.63 5.33 -24.15
CA LEU A 379 -20.60 6.00 -23.35
C LEU A 379 -20.68 7.52 -23.58
N PRO A 380 -20.36 8.36 -22.59
CA PRO A 380 -20.24 9.80 -22.77
C PRO A 380 -19.37 10.15 -23.98
N ALA A 381 -19.73 11.21 -24.71
CA ALA A 381 -18.94 11.70 -25.83
C ALA A 381 -17.67 12.41 -25.32
N GLY A 382 -16.62 12.42 -26.15
CA GLY A 382 -15.35 13.09 -25.82
C GLY A 382 -14.47 12.28 -24.86
N LYS A 383 -13.34 12.89 -24.46
CA LYS A 383 -12.39 12.28 -23.54
C LYS A 383 -12.87 12.38 -22.08
N PRO A 384 -12.45 11.46 -21.20
CA PRO A 384 -12.64 11.60 -19.76
C PRO A 384 -12.09 12.94 -19.26
N SER A 385 -12.75 13.50 -18.26
CA SER A 385 -12.25 14.66 -17.51
C SER A 385 -11.16 14.26 -16.52
N TRP A 386 -11.21 13.03 -16.02
CA TRP A 386 -10.28 12.51 -15.03
C TRP A 386 -10.05 11.01 -15.19
N VAL A 387 -8.81 10.59 -14.95
CA VAL A 387 -8.40 9.17 -14.92
C VAL A 387 -7.41 9.02 -13.77
N GLN A 388 -7.63 8.02 -12.91
CA GLN A 388 -6.75 7.72 -11.78
C GLN A 388 -6.52 6.22 -11.66
N ILE A 389 -5.27 5.81 -11.39
CA ILE A 389 -4.91 4.42 -11.09
C ILE A 389 -4.24 4.36 -9.72
N GLY A 390 -4.93 3.81 -8.72
CA GLY A 390 -4.49 3.88 -7.33
C GLY A 390 -4.22 5.34 -6.93
N PRO A 391 -3.03 5.68 -6.41
CA PRO A 391 -2.68 7.07 -6.09
C PRO A 391 -2.24 7.92 -7.31
N CYS A 392 -2.17 7.34 -8.51
CA CYS A 392 -1.58 8.01 -9.68
C CYS A 392 -2.67 8.66 -10.54
N GLU A 393 -2.77 9.99 -10.51
CA GLU A 393 -3.63 10.78 -11.39
C GLU A 393 -2.99 10.96 -12.77
N ALA A 394 -3.80 10.90 -13.83
CA ALA A 394 -3.33 11.10 -15.19
C ALA A 394 -3.06 12.59 -15.49
N SER A 395 -1.85 12.89 -15.94
CA SER A 395 -1.47 14.25 -16.36
C SER A 395 -1.99 14.60 -17.75
N GLU A 396 -2.18 13.60 -18.60
CA GLU A 396 -2.66 13.74 -19.97
C GLU A 396 -3.67 12.64 -20.27
N ILE A 397 -4.78 13.02 -20.90
CA ILE A 397 -5.86 12.11 -21.27
C ILE A 397 -6.23 12.37 -22.72
N GLU A 398 -6.26 11.31 -23.51
CA GLU A 398 -6.78 11.27 -24.87
C GLU A 398 -7.79 10.12 -25.00
N ARG A 399 -8.72 10.26 -25.95
CA ARG A 399 -9.64 9.18 -26.28
C ARG A 399 -9.87 9.10 -27.78
N SER A 400 -9.82 7.88 -28.30
CA SER A 400 -10.23 7.55 -29.67
C SER A 400 -11.17 6.35 -29.63
N GLY A 401 -12.45 6.59 -29.94
CA GLY A 401 -13.50 5.57 -29.84
C GLY A 401 -13.60 4.97 -28.43
N ASN A 402 -13.35 3.67 -28.33
CA ASN A 402 -13.42 2.90 -27.09
C ASN A 402 -12.07 2.76 -26.39
N ILE A 403 -11.06 3.52 -26.81
CA ILE A 403 -9.72 3.50 -26.23
C ILE A 403 -9.46 4.84 -25.56
N VAL A 404 -9.16 4.81 -24.26
CA VAL A 404 -8.62 5.94 -23.50
C VAL A 404 -7.13 5.72 -23.33
N LYS A 405 -6.33 6.74 -23.62
CA LYS A 405 -4.91 6.77 -23.33
C LYS A 405 -4.66 7.78 -22.23
N ALA A 406 -3.96 7.38 -21.18
CA ALA A 406 -3.67 8.21 -20.03
C ALA A 406 -2.17 8.16 -19.72
N THR A 407 -1.53 9.31 -19.65
CA THR A 407 -0.15 9.43 -19.14
C THR A 407 -0.22 9.57 -17.63
N ILE A 408 0.42 8.67 -16.88
CA ILE A 408 0.49 8.71 -15.42
C ILE A 408 1.93 8.83 -14.96
N ASP A 409 2.13 9.59 -13.87
CA ASP A 409 3.40 9.67 -13.16
C ASP A 409 3.32 8.79 -11.91
N VAL A 410 4.13 7.73 -11.87
CA VAL A 410 4.20 6.81 -10.73
C VAL A 410 5.29 7.30 -9.79
N PRO A 411 4.96 7.74 -8.57
CA PRO A 411 5.94 8.34 -7.68
C PRO A 411 6.92 7.30 -7.13
N SER A 412 8.07 7.76 -6.64
CA SER A 412 9.09 6.89 -6.03
C SER A 412 8.62 6.21 -4.74
N ASP A 413 7.60 6.77 -4.08
CA ASP A 413 7.03 6.26 -2.84
C ASP A 413 5.75 5.43 -3.04
N ALA A 414 5.41 5.06 -4.29
CA ALA A 414 4.27 4.19 -4.57
C ALA A 414 4.47 2.79 -3.96
N SER A 415 3.42 2.24 -3.36
CA SER A 415 3.43 0.88 -2.79
C SER A 415 3.63 -0.18 -3.86
N ILE A 416 4.49 -1.16 -3.60
CA ILE A 416 4.84 -2.23 -4.56
C ILE A 416 3.96 -3.46 -4.37
N ASP A 417 3.58 -4.09 -5.49
CA ASP A 417 2.82 -5.34 -5.56
C ASP A 417 1.46 -5.31 -4.84
N VAL A 418 0.97 -4.12 -4.50
CA VAL A 418 -0.40 -3.88 -4.06
C VAL A 418 -1.31 -3.70 -5.29
N PRO A 419 -2.44 -4.42 -5.39
CA PRO A 419 -3.42 -4.19 -6.44
C PRO A 419 -3.97 -2.76 -6.41
N LEU A 420 -3.93 -2.08 -7.55
CA LEU A 420 -4.47 -0.74 -7.75
C LEU A 420 -5.74 -0.80 -8.58
N ASP A 421 -6.76 -0.04 -8.17
CA ASP A 421 -7.97 0.14 -8.95
C ASP A 421 -7.76 1.22 -10.03
N CYS A 422 -8.49 1.14 -11.14
CA CYS A 422 -8.49 2.15 -12.20
C CYS A 422 -9.86 2.78 -12.34
N HIS A 423 -9.87 4.11 -12.37
CA HIS A 423 -11.04 4.96 -12.37
C HIS A 423 -11.02 5.90 -13.57
N ILE A 424 -12.19 6.10 -14.17
CA ILE A 424 -12.42 7.05 -15.26
C ILE A 424 -13.67 7.83 -14.96
N GLU A 425 -13.59 9.15 -15.10
CA GLU A 425 -14.72 10.06 -14.92
C GLU A 425 -14.97 10.92 -16.15
N PHE A 426 -16.25 11.11 -16.44
CA PHE A 426 -16.75 12.01 -17.45
C PHE A 426 -17.61 13.09 -16.80
N THR A 427 -17.13 14.33 -16.83
CA THR A 427 -17.86 15.53 -16.38
C THR A 427 -18.03 16.52 -17.53
N GLY A 428 -18.97 17.47 -17.40
CA GLY A 428 -19.19 18.52 -18.40
C GLY A 428 -20.57 19.16 -18.37
N GLN A 429 -20.78 20.21 -19.16
CA GLN A 429 -22.01 21.03 -19.16
C GLN A 429 -23.30 20.24 -19.46
N SER A 430 -23.22 19.14 -20.22
CA SER A 430 -24.35 18.27 -20.55
C SER A 430 -24.55 17.12 -19.55
N ILE A 431 -23.64 16.94 -18.59
CA ILE A 431 -23.62 15.84 -17.62
C ILE A 431 -23.96 16.42 -16.23
N ALA A 432 -25.22 16.27 -15.82
CA ALA A 432 -25.68 16.81 -14.54
C ALA A 432 -25.02 16.14 -13.31
N ARG A 433 -24.54 14.90 -13.45
CA ARG A 433 -23.76 14.18 -12.43
C ARG A 433 -22.64 13.40 -13.11
N PRO A 434 -21.39 13.45 -12.60
CA PRO A 434 -20.27 12.71 -13.17
C PRO A 434 -20.62 11.25 -13.48
N GLU A 435 -20.34 10.83 -14.71
CA GLU A 435 -20.44 9.43 -15.09
C GLU A 435 -19.08 8.75 -14.84
N VAL A 436 -19.08 7.68 -14.03
CA VAL A 436 -17.87 7.10 -13.49
C VAL A 436 -17.81 5.60 -13.78
N PHE A 437 -16.63 5.13 -14.16
CA PHE A 437 -16.36 3.73 -14.41
C PHE A 437 -15.14 3.29 -13.63
N LYS A 438 -15.17 2.06 -13.12
CA LYS A 438 -14.05 1.50 -12.36
C LYS A 438 -13.72 0.07 -12.79
N LYS A 439 -12.47 -0.31 -12.55
CA LYS A 439 -12.01 -1.71 -12.56
C LYS A 439 -11.14 -1.94 -11.34
N ASN A 440 -11.54 -2.89 -10.49
CA ASN A 440 -10.72 -3.31 -9.37
C ASN A 440 -9.49 -4.08 -9.85
N ASN A 441 -8.40 -4.02 -9.06
CA ASN A 441 -7.19 -4.82 -9.30
C ASN A 441 -6.67 -4.69 -10.74
N ALA A 442 -6.74 -3.47 -11.27
CA ALA A 442 -6.43 -3.12 -12.65
C ALA A 442 -4.94 -3.24 -12.96
N CYS A 443 -4.11 -2.72 -12.04
CA CYS A 443 -2.67 -2.65 -12.20
C CYS A 443 -1.97 -2.98 -10.87
N ARG A 444 -0.65 -3.14 -10.91
CA ARG A 444 0.21 -3.09 -9.72
C ARG A 444 1.49 -2.34 -10.03
N VAL A 445 2.14 -1.78 -9.01
CA VAL A 445 3.45 -1.14 -9.16
C VAL A 445 4.57 -2.15 -8.92
N VAL A 446 5.63 -2.04 -9.73
CA VAL A 446 6.87 -2.82 -9.65
C VAL A 446 8.07 -1.85 -9.66
N GLU A 447 9.26 -2.33 -9.30
CA GLU A 447 10.51 -1.53 -9.32
C GLU A 447 10.92 -0.97 -10.69
#